data_AF-A0A3D1SR76-F1
#
_entry.id   AF-A0A3D1SR76-F1
#
_cell.length_a   1.000
_cell.length_b   1.000
_cell.length_c   1.000
_cell.angle_alpha   90.00
_cell.angle_beta   90.00
_cell.angle_gamma   90.00
#
_symmetry.space_group_name_H-M   'P 1'
#
loop_
_entity.id
_entity.type
_entity.pdbx_description
1 polymer ?
#
loop_
_entity_poly.entity_id
_entity_poly.type
_entity_poly.pdbx_seq_one_letter_code
_entity_poly.pdbx_strand_id
1 'polypeptide(L)'
;MTASLNSPLDALLVAEPPAEGEEEELPLSLLRLDPGPVGVESALAEIAKLRALRAIGLPSDLFEGYAPKLVERLRRRVAAESPSHIRQHPQAIRMTLLAALVFQRTQEVTDALVTLLIQIVHRIGKRAERRVEAAYLNDLKRVAGKTRILYRIADAALEHPDEPVREVVFPIANEQTLRDLVAEYKAQGGAYRQQVQEVMRSSYRHHYRHLHGSSG
;
A
#
# COMPACT_ATOMS: atom_id res chain seq x y z
N MET A 1 56.53 1.09 4.95
CA MET A 1 56.03 -0.26 4.64
C MET A 1 54.52 -0.21 4.80
N THR A 2 53.83 -0.47 3.69
CA THR A 2 52.43 -0.15 3.40
C THR A 2 51.46 -0.92 4.30
N ALA A 3 50.82 -0.21 5.23
CA ALA A 3 49.75 -0.77 6.04
C ALA A 3 48.57 -1.13 5.12
N SER A 4 48.29 -2.42 5.05
CA SER A 4 47.33 -3.05 4.14
C SER A 4 45.95 -2.39 4.26
N LEU A 5 45.52 -1.74 3.18
CA LEU A 5 44.21 -1.11 2.99
C LEU A 5 43.08 -2.13 2.75
N ASN A 6 43.27 -3.42 3.05
CA ASN A 6 42.40 -4.51 2.60
C ASN A 6 41.34 -4.96 3.64
N SER A 7 40.98 -4.14 4.61
CA SER A 7 39.89 -4.45 5.54
C SER A 7 38.59 -3.78 5.08
N PRO A 8 37.44 -4.49 5.06
CA PRO A 8 36.12 -3.89 4.78
C PRO A 8 35.79 -2.68 5.68
N LEU A 9 36.39 -2.61 6.88
CA LEU A 9 36.25 -1.46 7.77
C LEU A 9 37.04 -0.24 7.27
N ASP A 10 38.27 -0.42 6.79
CA ASP A 10 39.11 0.69 6.32
C ASP A 10 38.55 1.30 5.02
N ALA A 11 37.85 0.50 4.21
CA ALA A 11 37.13 0.94 3.01
C ALA A 11 36.04 1.98 3.31
N LEU A 12 35.41 1.93 4.50
CA LEU A 12 34.41 2.93 4.92
C LEU A 12 34.96 4.36 4.98
N LEU A 13 36.28 4.52 5.12
CA LEU A 13 36.96 5.82 5.22
C LEU A 13 37.36 6.40 3.85
N VAL A 14 37.09 5.68 2.75
CA VAL A 14 37.25 6.19 1.39
C VAL A 14 36.04 7.07 1.07
N ALA A 15 36.32 8.32 0.66
CA ALA A 15 35.32 9.37 0.49
C ALA A 15 34.82 9.53 -0.95
N GLU A 16 35.31 8.71 -1.88
CA GLU A 16 34.88 8.75 -3.28
C GLU A 16 33.85 7.63 -3.51
N PRO A 17 32.71 7.93 -4.16
CA PRO A 17 31.80 6.88 -4.59
C PRO A 17 32.55 5.95 -5.56
N PRO A 18 32.36 4.62 -5.48
CA PRO A 18 33.00 3.70 -6.40
C PRO A 18 32.63 4.06 -7.85
N ALA A 19 33.59 3.86 -8.76
CA ALA A 19 33.32 3.96 -10.19
C ALA A 19 32.24 2.92 -10.58
N GLU A 20 31.41 3.25 -11.58
CA GLU A 20 30.29 2.41 -12.02
C GLU A 20 30.73 0.96 -12.24
N GLY A 21 30.30 0.04 -11.38
CA GLY A 21 30.51 -1.40 -11.52
C GLY A 21 31.12 -2.15 -10.34
N GLU A 22 31.59 -1.47 -9.28
CA GLU A 22 32.02 -2.12 -8.03
C GLU A 22 30.85 -2.23 -7.03
N GLU A 23 30.78 -3.35 -6.30
CA GLU A 23 29.74 -3.59 -5.27
C GLU A 23 29.66 -2.38 -4.33
N GLU A 24 28.47 -1.81 -4.14
CA GLU A 24 28.24 -0.54 -3.42
C GLU A 24 28.78 -0.58 -1.97
N GLU A 25 30.05 -0.27 -1.79
CA GLU A 25 30.63 0.04 -0.48
C GLU A 25 30.10 1.41 -0.04
N LEU A 26 29.15 1.43 0.89
CA LEU A 26 28.56 2.67 1.38
C LEU A 26 29.60 3.49 2.18
N PRO A 27 29.92 4.72 1.76
CA PRO A 27 30.82 5.60 2.49
C PRO A 27 30.29 5.86 3.92
N LEU A 28 31.21 6.07 4.85
CA LEU A 28 30.88 6.35 6.25
C LEU A 28 29.97 7.59 6.44
N SER A 29 29.98 8.53 5.51
CA SER A 29 29.04 9.66 5.48
C SER A 29 27.59 9.22 5.22
N LEU A 30 27.36 8.26 4.33
CA LEU A 30 26.04 7.72 4.01
C LEU A 30 25.53 6.76 5.10
N LEU A 31 26.42 5.99 5.73
CA LEU A 31 26.06 5.11 6.84
C LEU A 31 25.57 5.86 8.08
N ARG A 32 26.01 7.12 8.27
CA ARG A 32 25.57 7.97 9.38
C ARG A 32 24.19 8.59 9.19
N LEU A 33 23.59 8.51 7.99
CA LEU A 33 22.31 9.15 7.71
C LEU A 33 21.13 8.34 8.26
N ASP A 34 20.28 9.02 9.03
CA ASP A 34 19.02 8.49 9.53
C ASP A 34 18.03 8.12 8.42
N PRO A 35 17.07 7.22 8.71
CA PRO A 35 16.02 6.85 7.78
C PRO A 35 15.20 8.06 7.32
N GLY A 36 14.81 8.03 6.03
CA GLY A 36 13.89 9.00 5.43
C GLY A 36 12.44 8.84 5.90
N PRO A 37 11.50 9.63 5.34
CA PRO A 37 10.11 9.64 5.75
C PRO A 37 9.40 8.29 5.54
N VAL A 38 8.36 8.02 6.34
CA VAL A 38 7.65 6.73 6.35
C VAL A 38 7.09 6.33 4.98
N GLY A 39 7.72 5.33 4.35
CA GLY A 39 7.32 4.81 3.05
C GLY A 39 8.08 3.55 2.63
N VAL A 40 7.60 2.90 1.58
CA VAL A 40 8.22 1.70 0.99
C VAL A 40 9.62 2.01 0.48
N GLU A 41 9.81 3.18 -0.14
CA GLU A 41 11.11 3.65 -0.62
C GLU A 41 12.13 3.76 0.50
N SER A 42 11.75 4.34 1.65
CA SER A 42 12.63 4.41 2.82
C SER A 42 12.91 3.04 3.42
N ALA A 43 11.95 2.11 3.41
CA ALA A 43 12.21 0.73 3.83
C ALA A 43 13.21 0.02 2.89
N LEU A 44 13.11 0.22 1.57
CA LEU A 44 14.06 -0.34 0.60
C LEU A 44 15.46 0.25 0.77
N ALA A 45 15.57 1.56 1.00
CA ALA A 45 16.84 2.21 1.30
C ALA A 45 17.48 1.69 2.60
N GLU A 46 16.70 1.51 3.67
CA GLU A 46 17.21 0.91 4.92
C GLU A 46 17.62 -0.55 4.74
N ILE A 47 16.92 -1.34 3.90
CA ILE A 47 17.34 -2.71 3.56
C ILE A 47 18.68 -2.70 2.82
N ALA A 48 18.89 -1.79 1.88
CA ALA A 48 20.17 -1.66 1.17
C ALA A 48 21.31 -1.31 2.14
N LYS A 49 21.09 -0.33 3.03
CA LYS A 49 22.05 0.01 4.11
C LYS A 49 22.37 -1.19 5.00
N LEU A 50 21.34 -1.93 5.43
CA LEU A 50 21.51 -3.10 6.30
C LEU A 50 22.30 -4.21 5.61
N ARG A 51 22.09 -4.43 4.31
CA ARG A 51 22.87 -5.40 3.52
C ARG A 51 24.34 -4.99 3.44
N ALA A 52 24.63 -3.72 3.15
CA ALA A 52 26.00 -3.23 3.10
C ALA A 52 26.69 -3.36 4.48
N LEU A 53 25.99 -3.01 5.56
CA LEU A 53 26.52 -3.15 6.93
C LEU A 53 26.81 -4.61 7.30
N ARG A 54 25.96 -5.55 6.88
CA ARG A 54 26.16 -6.99 7.11
C ARG A 54 27.28 -7.58 6.25
N ALA A 55 27.49 -7.05 5.04
CA ALA A 55 28.56 -7.49 4.14
C ALA A 55 29.97 -7.26 4.74
N ILE A 56 30.10 -6.29 5.66
CA ILE A 56 31.34 -6.05 6.43
C ILE A 56 31.74 -7.27 7.28
N GLY A 57 30.79 -8.14 7.63
CA GLY A 57 31.08 -9.44 8.25
C GLY A 57 31.51 -9.39 9.71
N LEU A 58 31.11 -8.34 10.45
CA LEU A 58 31.36 -8.27 11.89
C LEU A 58 30.55 -9.34 12.66
N PRO A 59 31.17 -10.07 13.59
CA PRO A 59 30.45 -10.99 14.46
C PRO A 59 29.38 -10.27 15.30
N SER A 60 28.19 -10.87 15.43
CA SER A 60 27.09 -10.29 16.21
C SER A 60 27.35 -10.27 17.72
N ASP A 61 28.33 -11.04 18.17
CA ASP A 61 28.79 -11.20 19.55
C ASP A 61 30.13 -10.46 19.81
N LEU A 62 30.63 -9.66 18.85
CA LEU A 62 31.94 -9.01 18.95
C LEU A 62 32.14 -8.19 20.25
N PHE A 63 31.07 -7.56 20.74
CA PHE A 63 31.08 -6.78 21.98
C PHE A 63 30.38 -7.49 23.14
N GLU A 64 30.15 -8.80 23.05
CA GLU A 64 29.62 -9.59 24.15
C GLU A 64 30.58 -9.54 25.35
N GLY A 65 30.02 -9.42 26.56
CA GLY A 65 30.79 -9.26 27.79
C GLY A 65 31.33 -7.85 28.06
N TYR A 66 31.23 -6.92 27.10
CA TYR A 66 31.55 -5.50 27.33
C TYR A 66 30.31 -4.70 27.78
N ALA A 67 30.54 -3.69 28.61
CA ALA A 67 29.45 -2.81 29.04
C ALA A 67 28.90 -2.02 27.82
N PRO A 68 27.56 -1.98 27.59
CA PRO A 68 26.98 -1.25 26.46
C PRO A 68 27.38 0.24 26.41
N LYS A 69 27.59 0.86 27.58
CA LYS A 69 28.08 2.24 27.71
C LYS A 69 29.47 2.47 27.09
N LEU A 70 30.31 1.43 27.02
CA LEU A 70 31.62 1.50 26.38
C LEU A 70 31.47 1.63 24.86
N VAL A 71 30.67 0.75 24.25
CA VAL A 71 30.41 0.74 22.80
C VAL A 71 29.78 2.07 22.38
N GLU A 72 28.81 2.55 23.15
CA GLU A 72 28.18 3.86 22.92
C GLU A 72 29.18 5.02 22.97
N ARG A 73 30.14 4.99 23.92
CA ARG A 73 31.20 5.99 23.99
C ARG A 73 32.10 5.94 22.77
N LEU A 74 32.46 4.75 22.28
CA LEU A 74 33.26 4.57 21.07
C LEU A 74 32.54 5.13 19.84
N ARG A 75 31.25 4.85 19.69
CA ARG A 75 30.44 5.43 18.61
C ARG A 75 30.35 6.94 18.68
N ARG A 76 30.13 7.53 19.86
CA ARG A 76 30.10 8.99 20.01
C ARG A 76 31.42 9.62 19.60
N ARG A 77 32.54 8.97 19.97
CA ARG A 77 33.86 9.40 19.55
C ARG A 77 34.01 9.38 18.03
N VAL A 78 33.57 8.30 17.37
CA VAL A 78 33.55 8.24 15.91
C VAL A 78 32.71 9.35 15.30
N ALA A 79 31.50 9.58 15.84
CA ALA A 79 30.60 10.61 15.33
C ALA A 79 31.19 12.03 15.41
N ALA A 80 31.97 12.32 16.45
CA ALA A 80 32.62 13.61 16.68
C ALA A 80 33.89 13.83 15.85
N GLU A 81 34.51 12.76 15.32
CA GLU A 81 35.74 12.83 14.55
C GLU A 81 35.46 12.80 13.03
N SER A 82 36.28 13.53 12.26
CA SER A 82 36.25 13.48 10.81
C SER A 82 36.87 12.18 10.28
N PRO A 83 36.49 11.70 9.09
CA PRO A 83 37.12 10.51 8.50
C PRO A 83 38.63 10.62 8.34
N SER A 84 39.17 11.84 8.11
CA SER A 84 40.61 12.08 8.05
C SER A 84 41.31 11.90 9.40
N HIS A 85 40.74 12.40 10.50
CA HIS A 85 41.27 12.18 11.85
C HIS A 85 41.20 10.70 12.25
N ILE A 86 40.11 10.01 11.88
CA ILE A 86 39.99 8.57 12.16
C ILE A 86 41.11 7.77 11.46
N ARG A 87 41.48 8.15 10.23
CA ARG A 87 42.58 7.52 9.47
C ARG A 87 43.95 7.70 10.14
N GLN A 88 44.16 8.79 10.87
CA GLN A 88 45.44 9.09 11.53
C GLN A 88 45.67 8.28 12.81
N HIS A 89 44.64 7.63 13.36
CA HIS A 89 44.81 6.77 14.54
C HIS A 89 45.64 5.52 14.25
N PRO A 90 46.35 4.99 15.26
CA PRO A 90 46.90 3.64 15.21
C PRO A 90 45.82 2.62 14.81
N GLN A 91 46.21 1.60 14.04
CA GLN A 91 45.29 0.62 13.46
C GLN A 91 44.34 0.01 14.48
N ALA A 92 44.83 -0.40 15.65
CA ALA A 92 44.01 -1.00 16.70
C ALA A 92 42.87 -0.06 17.17
N ILE A 93 43.17 1.23 17.31
CA ILE A 93 42.18 2.24 17.72
C ILE A 93 41.19 2.47 16.57
N ARG A 94 41.68 2.66 15.35
CA ARG A 94 40.85 2.88 14.16
C ARG A 94 39.85 1.74 13.94
N MET A 95 40.31 0.50 13.99
CA MET A 95 39.47 -0.69 13.79
C MET A 95 38.44 -0.84 14.89
N THR A 96 38.81 -0.61 16.15
CA THR A 96 37.87 -0.65 17.29
C THR A 96 36.76 0.39 17.15
N LEU A 97 37.13 1.60 16.74
CA LEU A 97 36.20 2.70 16.51
C LEU A 97 35.20 2.36 15.39
N LEU A 98 35.71 1.92 14.24
CA LEU A 98 34.86 1.54 13.10
C LEU A 98 33.98 0.33 13.39
N ALA A 99 34.51 -0.69 14.08
CA ALA A 99 33.74 -1.85 14.49
C ALA A 99 32.58 -1.46 15.42
N ALA A 100 32.83 -0.57 16.40
CA ALA A 100 31.79 -0.06 17.28
C ALA A 100 30.71 0.72 16.52
N LEU A 101 31.11 1.53 15.53
CA LEU A 101 30.17 2.25 14.66
C LEU A 101 29.27 1.28 13.88
N VAL A 102 29.85 0.32 13.15
CA VAL A 102 29.09 -0.61 12.31
C VAL A 102 28.20 -1.52 13.15
N PHE A 103 28.69 -1.99 14.30
CA PHE A 103 27.92 -2.81 15.23
C PHE A 103 26.65 -2.09 15.70
N GLN A 104 26.78 -0.87 16.23
CA GLN A 104 25.61 -0.11 16.65
C GLN A 104 24.72 0.28 15.47
N ARG A 105 25.31 0.68 14.34
CA ARG A 105 24.51 1.11 13.18
C ARG A 105 23.67 -0.03 12.61
N THR A 106 24.20 -1.25 12.62
CA THR A 106 23.45 -2.45 12.21
C THR A 106 22.21 -2.65 13.08
N GLN A 107 22.32 -2.44 14.39
CA GLN A 107 21.19 -2.53 15.31
C GLN A 107 20.18 -1.40 15.09
N GLU A 108 20.64 -0.16 14.96
CA GLU A 108 19.78 1.01 14.71
C GLU A 108 19.00 0.89 13.40
N VAL A 109 19.66 0.51 12.31
CA VAL A 109 19.01 0.30 11.01
C VAL A 109 18.00 -0.85 11.09
N THR A 110 18.30 -1.90 11.86
CA THR A 110 17.36 -3.01 12.08
C THR A 110 16.11 -2.51 12.84
N ASP A 111 16.28 -1.75 13.92
CA ASP A 111 15.17 -1.19 14.71
C ASP A 111 14.31 -0.19 13.90
N ALA A 112 14.97 0.67 13.13
CA ALA A 112 14.33 1.57 12.19
C ALA A 112 13.49 0.81 11.15
N LEU A 113 14.04 -0.26 10.57
CA LEU A 113 13.34 -1.09 9.59
C LEU A 113 12.11 -1.78 10.21
N VAL A 114 12.23 -2.32 11.43
CA VAL A 114 11.09 -2.90 12.17
C VAL A 114 10.00 -1.85 12.37
N THR A 115 10.36 -0.65 12.80
CA THR A 115 9.42 0.47 13.00
C THR A 115 8.71 0.84 11.68
N LEU A 116 9.46 0.96 10.58
CA LEU A 116 8.89 1.26 9.26
C LEU A 116 7.92 0.16 8.79
N LEU A 117 8.28 -1.11 8.96
CA LEU A 117 7.43 -2.24 8.59
C LEU A 117 6.13 -2.25 9.38
N ILE A 118 6.21 -2.01 10.70
CA ILE A 118 5.02 -1.89 11.56
C ILE A 118 4.09 -0.79 11.01
N GLN A 119 4.63 0.39 10.70
CA GLN A 119 3.83 1.51 10.19
C GLN A 119 3.20 1.23 8.82
N ILE A 120 3.92 0.55 7.92
CA ILE A 120 3.40 0.13 6.61
C ILE A 120 2.23 -0.84 6.79
N VAL A 121 2.37 -1.86 7.64
CA VAL A 121 1.30 -2.84 7.92
C VAL A 121 0.06 -2.13 8.48
N HIS A 122 0.23 -1.21 9.44
CA HIS A 122 -0.89 -0.43 9.98
C HIS A 122 -1.59 0.41 8.91
N ARG A 123 -0.83 1.04 7.99
CA ARG A 123 -1.40 1.82 6.89
C ARG A 123 -2.19 0.95 5.93
N ILE A 124 -1.72 -0.26 5.63
CA ILE A 124 -2.44 -1.24 4.80
C ILE A 124 -3.74 -1.66 5.49
N GLY A 125 -3.69 -2.01 6.77
CA GLY A 125 -4.86 -2.39 7.56
C GLY A 125 -5.94 -1.30 7.54
N LYS A 126 -5.58 -0.07 7.92
CA LYS A 126 -6.52 1.08 7.89
C LYS A 126 -7.09 1.35 6.51
N ARG A 127 -6.33 1.12 5.44
CA ARG A 127 -6.81 1.32 4.06
C ARG A 127 -7.79 0.21 3.66
N ALA A 128 -7.54 -1.02 4.07
CA ALA A 128 -8.44 -2.15 3.83
C ALA A 128 -9.78 -1.95 4.56
N GLU A 129 -9.74 -1.60 5.85
CA GLU A 129 -10.94 -1.29 6.66
C GLU A 129 -11.80 -0.22 5.99
N ARG A 130 -11.20 0.93 5.64
CA ARG A 130 -11.92 2.01 4.94
C ARG A 130 -12.52 1.57 3.61
N ARG A 131 -11.85 0.69 2.87
CA ARG A 131 -12.35 0.19 1.59
C ARG A 131 -13.56 -0.72 1.79
N VAL A 132 -13.53 -1.54 2.83
CA VAL A 132 -14.64 -2.43 3.21
C VAL A 132 -15.82 -1.60 3.71
N GLU A 133 -15.61 -0.66 4.63
CA GLU A 133 -16.66 0.26 5.10
C GLU A 133 -17.30 1.04 3.95
N ALA A 134 -16.50 1.57 3.03
CA ALA A 134 -17.01 2.26 1.85
C ALA A 134 -17.84 1.33 0.95
N ALA A 135 -17.45 0.07 0.78
CA ALA A 135 -18.21 -0.92 0.03
C ALA A 135 -19.57 -1.21 0.70
N TYR A 136 -19.58 -1.46 2.02
CA TYR A 136 -20.83 -1.67 2.77
C TYR A 136 -21.76 -0.46 2.71
N LEU A 137 -21.23 0.75 2.89
CA LEU A 137 -22.03 1.97 2.78
C LEU A 137 -22.60 2.17 1.38
N ASN A 138 -21.83 1.85 0.33
CA ASN A 138 -22.31 1.92 -1.04
C ASN A 138 -23.38 0.86 -1.34
N ASP A 139 -23.23 -0.36 -0.81
CA ASP A 139 -24.24 -1.40 -0.94
C ASP A 139 -25.54 -1.04 -0.23
N LEU A 140 -25.46 -0.49 0.99
CA LEU A 140 -26.63 0.00 1.71
C LEU A 140 -27.33 1.13 0.94
N LYS A 141 -26.58 2.10 0.40
CA LYS A 141 -27.13 3.17 -0.45
C LYS A 141 -27.79 2.61 -1.71
N ARG A 142 -27.18 1.61 -2.36
CA ARG A 142 -27.72 0.94 -3.54
C ARG A 142 -29.03 0.22 -3.22
N VAL A 143 -29.10 -0.55 -2.14
CA VAL A 143 -30.33 -1.25 -1.71
C VAL A 143 -31.42 -0.24 -1.34
N ALA A 144 -31.11 0.79 -0.56
CA ALA A 144 -32.07 1.83 -0.18
C ALA A 144 -32.62 2.58 -1.42
N GLY A 145 -31.78 2.86 -2.41
CA GLY A 145 -32.19 3.44 -3.68
C GLY A 145 -33.20 2.56 -4.43
N LYS A 146 -32.96 1.24 -4.47
CA LYS A 146 -33.88 0.26 -5.08
C LYS A 146 -35.22 0.21 -4.36
N THR A 147 -35.22 0.08 -3.04
CA THR A 147 -36.44 0.05 -2.23
C THR A 147 -37.26 1.32 -2.39
N ARG A 148 -36.60 2.49 -2.45
CA ARG A 148 -37.28 3.77 -2.66
C ARG A 148 -37.88 3.92 -4.06
N ILE A 149 -37.28 3.32 -5.09
CA ILE A 149 -37.86 3.28 -6.43
C ILE A 149 -39.09 2.37 -6.44
N LEU A 150 -38.99 1.17 -5.86
CA LEU A 150 -40.12 0.23 -5.77
C LEU A 150 -41.30 0.83 -5.01
N TYR A 151 -41.04 1.48 -3.87
CA TYR A 151 -42.07 2.19 -3.11
C TYR A 151 -42.80 3.20 -3.97
N ARG A 152 -42.07 4.11 -4.66
CA ARG A 152 -42.70 5.16 -5.48
C ARG A 152 -43.49 4.60 -6.66
N ILE A 153 -43.04 3.50 -7.26
CA ILE A 153 -43.78 2.82 -8.33
C ILE A 153 -45.07 2.21 -7.77
N ALA A 154 -45.01 1.56 -6.60
CA ALA A 154 -46.20 0.99 -5.96
C ALA A 154 -47.20 2.09 -5.56
N ASP A 155 -46.71 3.19 -4.99
CA ASP A 155 -47.50 4.36 -4.59
C ASP A 155 -48.25 4.96 -5.78
N ALA A 156 -47.53 5.24 -6.87
CA ALA A 156 -48.12 5.82 -8.08
C ALA A 156 -49.08 4.87 -8.80
N ALA A 157 -48.81 3.56 -8.78
CA ALA A 157 -49.73 2.56 -9.32
C ALA A 157 -51.03 2.44 -8.52
N LEU A 158 -51.00 2.73 -7.20
CA LEU A 158 -52.18 2.79 -6.36
C LEU A 158 -52.97 4.09 -6.56
N GLU A 159 -52.29 5.22 -6.79
CA GLU A 159 -52.94 6.51 -7.08
C GLU A 159 -53.57 6.57 -8.47
N HIS A 160 -52.93 5.94 -9.48
CA HIS A 160 -53.32 6.00 -10.89
C HIS A 160 -53.48 4.59 -11.50
N PRO A 161 -54.50 3.81 -11.11
CA PRO A 161 -54.61 2.39 -11.47
C PRO A 161 -54.92 2.13 -12.95
N ASP A 162 -55.64 3.06 -13.61
CA ASP A 162 -56.12 2.90 -14.99
C ASP A 162 -55.27 3.67 -16.02
N GLU A 163 -54.29 4.46 -15.56
CA GLU A 163 -53.42 5.24 -16.43
C GLU A 163 -52.32 4.36 -17.07
N PRO A 164 -51.88 4.69 -18.30
CA PRO A 164 -50.88 3.88 -18.97
C PRO A 164 -49.56 3.86 -18.18
N VAL A 165 -48.97 2.67 -18.04
CA VAL A 165 -47.69 2.43 -17.32
C VAL A 165 -46.58 3.40 -17.72
N ARG A 166 -46.55 3.82 -18.99
CA ARG A 166 -45.58 4.79 -19.49
C ARG A 166 -45.71 6.16 -18.80
N GLU A 167 -46.92 6.61 -18.54
CA GLU A 167 -47.21 7.91 -17.93
C GLU A 167 -47.02 7.88 -16.41
N VAL A 168 -47.24 6.72 -15.77
CA VAL A 168 -47.11 6.55 -14.31
C VAL A 168 -45.68 6.20 -13.88
N VAL A 169 -45.02 5.25 -14.56
CA VAL A 169 -43.75 4.65 -14.08
C VAL A 169 -42.50 5.38 -14.60
N PHE A 170 -42.48 5.81 -15.86
CA PHE A 170 -41.28 6.38 -16.48
C PHE A 170 -40.87 7.76 -15.93
N PRO A 171 -41.78 8.61 -15.42
CA PRO A 171 -41.39 9.83 -14.70
C PRO A 171 -40.67 9.55 -13.37
N ILE A 172 -40.99 8.43 -12.71
CA ILE A 172 -40.44 8.04 -11.40
C ILE A 172 -39.10 7.32 -11.55
N ALA A 173 -39.02 6.41 -12.52
CA ALA A 173 -37.83 5.67 -12.90
C ALA A 173 -37.69 5.71 -14.42
N ASN A 174 -36.72 6.49 -14.91
CA ASN A 174 -36.52 6.62 -16.34
C ASN A 174 -36.15 5.27 -16.98
N GLU A 175 -36.33 5.18 -18.30
CA GLU A 175 -36.13 3.94 -19.04
C GLU A 175 -34.72 3.35 -18.85
N GLN A 176 -33.71 4.21 -18.73
CA GLN A 176 -32.32 3.79 -18.48
C GLN A 176 -32.17 3.13 -17.09
N THR A 177 -32.78 3.71 -16.04
CA THR A 177 -32.74 3.17 -14.68
C THR A 177 -33.40 1.79 -14.61
N LEU A 178 -34.53 1.61 -15.31
CA LEU A 178 -35.21 0.32 -15.41
C LEU A 178 -34.39 -0.70 -16.21
N ARG A 179 -33.75 -0.29 -17.31
CA ARG A 179 -32.81 -1.13 -18.07
C ARG A 179 -31.62 -1.57 -17.22
N ASP A 180 -31.05 -0.66 -16.45
CA ASP A 180 -29.91 -0.91 -15.57
C ASP A 180 -30.30 -1.88 -14.44
N LEU A 181 -31.48 -1.71 -13.82
CA LEU A 181 -32.03 -2.66 -12.84
C LEU A 181 -32.24 -4.06 -13.42
N VAL A 182 -32.78 -4.15 -14.63
CA VAL A 182 -33.00 -5.43 -15.33
C VAL A 182 -31.67 -6.06 -15.73
N ALA A 183 -30.70 -5.27 -16.21
CA ALA A 183 -29.36 -5.77 -16.57
C ALA A 183 -28.61 -6.30 -15.34
N GLU A 184 -28.69 -5.58 -14.22
CA GLU A 184 -28.11 -5.98 -12.94
C GLU A 184 -28.70 -7.32 -12.45
N TYR A 185 -30.03 -7.46 -12.45
CA TYR A 185 -30.68 -8.71 -12.05
C TYR A 185 -30.37 -9.86 -13.03
N LYS A 186 -30.33 -9.59 -14.34
CA LYS A 186 -29.95 -10.57 -15.38
C LYS A 186 -28.49 -11.04 -15.25
N ALA A 187 -27.61 -10.19 -14.76
CA ALA A 187 -26.22 -10.54 -14.49
C ALA A 187 -26.09 -11.46 -13.25
N GLN A 188 -27.08 -11.41 -12.33
CA GLN A 188 -27.12 -12.23 -11.12
C GLN A 188 -27.79 -13.60 -11.31
N GLY A 189 -28.43 -13.89 -12.45
CA GLY A 189 -29.01 -15.22 -12.72
C GLY A 189 -29.44 -15.46 -14.17
N GLY A 190 -29.11 -16.65 -14.71
CA GLY A 190 -29.37 -17.05 -16.10
C GLY A 190 -30.84 -17.29 -16.46
N ALA A 191 -31.68 -17.69 -15.50
CA ALA A 191 -33.09 -18.04 -15.74
C ALA A 191 -34.01 -16.82 -16.00
N TYR A 192 -33.68 -15.65 -15.43
CA TYR A 192 -34.52 -14.44 -15.55
C TYR A 192 -34.50 -13.82 -16.95
N ARG A 193 -33.41 -13.98 -17.71
CA ARG A 193 -33.33 -13.50 -19.10
C ARG A 193 -34.43 -14.09 -19.98
N GLN A 194 -34.76 -15.37 -19.77
CA GLN A 194 -35.78 -16.08 -20.54
C GLN A 194 -37.19 -15.60 -20.17
N GLN A 195 -37.50 -15.50 -18.87
CA GLN A 195 -38.81 -15.06 -18.38
C GLN A 195 -39.16 -13.61 -18.76
N VAL A 196 -38.20 -12.67 -18.70
CA VAL A 196 -38.47 -11.27 -19.10
C VAL A 196 -38.73 -11.13 -20.60
N GLN A 197 -38.00 -11.88 -21.44
CA GLN A 197 -38.25 -11.87 -22.89
C GLN A 197 -39.63 -12.41 -23.23
N GLU A 198 -40.11 -13.40 -22.48
CA GLU A 198 -41.42 -14.00 -22.67
C GLU A 198 -42.56 -13.06 -22.25
N VAL A 199 -42.45 -12.42 -21.07
CA VAL A 199 -43.44 -11.45 -20.58
C VAL A 199 -43.49 -10.19 -21.43
N MET A 200 -42.33 -9.63 -21.85
CA MET A 200 -42.32 -8.49 -22.77
C MET A 200 -42.99 -8.84 -24.10
N ARG A 201 -42.69 -10.01 -24.69
CA ARG A 201 -43.33 -10.45 -25.94
C ARG A 201 -44.85 -10.60 -25.79
N SER A 202 -45.33 -11.00 -24.61
CA SER A 202 -46.75 -11.09 -24.29
C SER A 202 -47.42 -9.72 -24.19
N SER A 203 -46.85 -8.78 -23.42
CA SER A 203 -47.41 -7.43 -23.24
C SER A 203 -47.43 -6.61 -24.53
N TYR A 204 -46.37 -6.66 -25.34
CA TYR A 204 -46.34 -5.99 -26.64
C TYR A 204 -47.38 -6.59 -27.61
N ARG A 205 -47.58 -7.92 -27.62
CA ARG A 205 -48.61 -8.57 -28.44
C ARG A 205 -50.03 -8.17 -28.02
N HIS A 206 -50.28 -8.02 -26.72
CA HIS A 206 -51.58 -7.59 -26.22
C HIS A 206 -51.89 -6.12 -26.56
N HIS A 207 -50.90 -5.23 -26.41
CA HIS A 207 -51.05 -3.81 -26.70
C HIS A 207 -51.26 -3.53 -28.21
N TYR A 208 -50.56 -4.24 -29.09
CA TYR A 208 -50.76 -4.11 -30.54
C TYR A 208 -52.08 -4.74 -31.05
N ARG A 209 -52.61 -5.77 -30.38
CA ARG A 209 -53.96 -6.29 -30.71
C ARG A 209 -55.06 -5.29 -30.39
N HIS A 210 -54.92 -4.52 -29.32
CA HIS A 210 -55.88 -3.47 -28.99
C HIS A 210 -55.80 -2.27 -29.94
N LEU A 211 -54.61 -1.91 -30.42
CA LEU A 211 -54.43 -0.83 -31.41
C LEU A 211 -54.96 -1.16 -32.81
N HIS A 212 -54.97 -2.44 -33.21
CA HIS A 212 -55.47 -2.87 -34.53
C HIS A 212 -56.89 -3.46 -34.50
N GLY A 213 -57.54 -3.49 -33.34
CA GLY A 213 -58.92 -3.97 -33.16
C GLY A 213 -60.00 -2.88 -33.13
N SER A 214 -59.62 -1.59 -33.12
CA SER A 214 -60.55 -0.44 -33.07
C SER A 214 -60.65 0.31 -34.41
N SER A 215 -60.50 -0.39 -35.54
CA SER A 215 -60.75 0.14 -36.88
C SER A 215 -61.49 -0.91 -37.71
N GLY A 216 -62.78 -1.05 -37.43
CA GLY A 216 -63.74 -1.89 -38.13
C GLY A 216 -65.14 -1.54 -37.65
#